data_AF-A0A414FHM4-F1
#
_entry.id   AF-A0A414FHM4-F1
#
_cell.length_a   1.000
_cell.length_b   1.000
_cell.length_c   1.000
_cell.angle_alpha   90.00
_cell.angle_beta   90.00
_cell.angle_gamma   90.00
#
_symmetry.space_group_name_H-M   'P 1'
#
loop_
_entity.id
_entity.type
_entity.pdbx_description
1 polymer ?
#
loop_
_entity_poly.entity_id
_entity_poly.type
_entity_poly.pdbx_seq_one_letter_code
_entity_poly.pdbx_strand_id
1 'polypeptide(L)' 'MWNPRKKTNSRPEYSYAPIGSRWAIYHWKESSNISTGDKVTEFFTREEARKECYRLNGWKYQAPKS' A
#
# COMPACT_ATOMS: atom_id res chain seq x y z
N MET A 1 -10.14 -0.83 -33.27
CA MET A 1 -9.35 0.22 -32.57
C MET A 1 -8.84 -0.38 -31.28
N TRP A 2 -7.52 -0.47 -31.13
CA TRP A 2 -6.86 -0.90 -29.88
C TRP A 2 -7.31 0.03 -28.75
N ASN A 3 -8.01 -0.52 -27.75
CA ASN A 3 -8.35 0.21 -26.54
C ASN A 3 -7.14 0.11 -25.60
N PRO A 4 -6.35 1.18 -25.40
CA PRO A 4 -5.34 1.17 -24.37
C PRO A 4 -6.11 1.14 -23.06
N ARG A 5 -6.31 -0.05 -22.47
CA ARG A 5 -6.69 -0.17 -21.07
C ARG A 5 -5.73 0.73 -20.33
N LYS A 6 -6.26 1.80 -19.74
CA LYS A 6 -5.51 2.79 -18.97
C LYS A 6 -4.52 2.02 -18.11
N LYS A 7 -3.24 2.12 -18.45
CA LYS A 7 -2.16 1.67 -17.59
C LYS A 7 -2.07 2.72 -16.49
N THR A 8 -3.07 2.75 -15.60
CA THR A 8 -2.97 3.46 -14.33
C THR A 8 -1.97 2.64 -13.51
N ASN A 9 -0.68 2.89 -13.76
CA ASN A 9 0.42 2.63 -12.83
C ASN A 9 0.18 3.49 -11.58
N SER A 10 -0.92 3.31 -10.86
CA SER A 10 -1.17 3.99 -9.59
C SER A 10 -1.19 2.94 -8.51
N ARG A 11 -0.12 2.12 -8.46
CA ARG A 11 0.11 1.37 -7.23
C ARG A 11 0.28 2.43 -6.14
N PRO A 12 -0.44 2.32 -5.02
CA PRO A 12 -0.32 3.30 -3.95
C PRO A 12 1.12 3.37 -3.47
N GLU A 13 1.55 4.56 -3.09
CA GLU A 13 2.92 4.80 -2.61
C GLU A 13 3.19 3.95 -1.36
N TYR A 14 2.20 3.78 -0.49
CA TYR A 14 2.27 2.85 0.63
C TYR A 14 1.26 1.72 0.50
N SER A 15 1.67 0.51 0.84
CA SER A 15 0.80 -0.66 0.93
C SER A 15 1.12 -1.48 2.16
N TYR A 16 0.15 -2.20 2.71
CA TYR A 16 0.38 -3.14 3.81
C TYR A 16 0.20 -4.58 3.34
N ALA A 17 1.03 -5.51 3.85
CA ALA A 17 0.97 -6.93 3.53
C ALA A 17 1.28 -7.79 4.78
N PRO A 18 0.75 -9.01 4.87
CA PRO A 18 1.01 -9.90 5.99
C PRO A 18 2.47 -10.41 5.96
N ILE A 19 3.10 -10.43 7.13
CA ILE A 19 4.43 -10.99 7.36
C ILE A 19 4.38 -11.91 8.59
N GLY A 20 4.21 -13.21 8.35
CA GLY A 20 3.96 -14.17 9.42
C GLY A 20 2.67 -13.82 10.19
N SER A 21 2.80 -13.59 11.50
CA SER A 21 1.70 -13.16 12.38
C SER A 21 1.49 -11.64 12.46
N ARG A 22 2.29 -10.86 11.73
CA ARG A 22 2.28 -9.39 11.73
C ARG A 22 1.85 -8.84 10.37
N TRP A 23 1.69 -7.53 10.30
CA TRP A 23 1.37 -6.77 9.10
C TRP A 23 2.39 -5.66 8.89
N ALA A 24 3.16 -5.76 7.81
CA ALA A 24 4.18 -4.77 7.45
C ALA A 24 3.64 -3.76 6.44
N ILE A 25 4.08 -2.51 6.56
CA ILE A 25 3.87 -1.46 5.57
C ILE A 25 5.12 -1.33 4.71
N TYR A 26 4.91 -1.27 3.41
CA TYR A 26 5.92 -1.09 2.38
C TYR A 26 5.71 0.26 1.69
N HIS A 27 6.81 0.99 1.51
CA HIS A 27 6.88 2.18 0.66
C HIS A 27 7.39 1.75 -0.71
N TRP A 28 6.55 1.91 -1.72
CA TRP A 28 6.89 1.64 -3.10
C TRP A 28 7.51 2.86 -3.74
N LYS A 29 8.79 2.75 -4.09
CA LYS A 29 9.47 3.72 -4.94
C LYS A 29 9.58 3.16 -6.35
N GLU A 30 9.09 3.93 -7.31
CA GLU A 30 9.35 3.65 -8.72
C GLU A 30 10.72 4.23 -9.07
N SER A 31 11.67 3.37 -9.44
CA SER A 31 12.96 3.78 -10.01
C SER A 31 13.04 3.25 -11.42
N SER A 32 12.69 4.09 -12.40
CA SER A 32 12.80 3.92 -13.86
C SER A 32 12.31 2.59 -14.46
N ASN A 33 12.93 1.45 -14.07
CA ASN A 33 12.61 0.10 -14.51
C ASN A 33 12.32 -0.90 -13.37
N ILE A 34 12.52 -0.52 -12.10
CA ILE A 34 12.37 -1.40 -10.94
C ILE A 34 11.45 -0.74 -9.91
N SER A 35 10.58 -1.58 -9.36
CA SER A 35 9.76 -1.25 -8.20
C SER A 35 10.42 -1.79 -6.94
N THR A 36 10.94 -0.92 -6.09
CA THR A 36 11.50 -1.33 -4.79
C THR A 36 10.48 -1.05 -3.70
N GLY A 37 10.19 -2.05 -2.86
CA GLY A 37 9.33 -1.93 -1.69
C GLY A 37 10.17 -1.91 -0.42
N ASP A 38 10.35 -0.72 0.16
CA ASP A 38 11.09 -0.56 1.42
C ASP A 38 10.14 -0.85 2.60
N LYS A 39 10.53 -1.72 3.54
CA LYS A 39 9.73 -1.95 4.77
C LYS A 39 9.84 -0.71 5.66
N VAL A 40 8.71 -0.06 5.93
CA VAL A 40 8.62 1.16 6.74
C VAL A 40 8.41 0.81 8.21
N THR A 41 7.41 -0.01 8.50
CA THR A 41 7.00 -0.37 9.86
C THR A 41 6.18 -1.65 9.85
N GLU A 42 5.89 -2.21 11.02
CA GLU A 42 5.09 -3.41 11.22
C GLU A 42 4.16 -3.29 12.42
N PHE A 43 3.00 -3.93 12.31
CA PHE A 43 1.95 -3.93 13.32
C PHE A 43 1.51 -5.36 13.62
N PHE A 44 0.95 -5.57 14.81
CA PHE A 44 0.37 -6.87 15.17
C PHE A 44 -0.98 -7.09 14.49
N THR A 45 -1.77 -6.03 14.30
CA THR A 45 -3.10 -6.15 13.69
C THR A 45 -3.16 -5.57 12.28
N ARG A 46 -4.02 -6.16 11.45
CA ARG A 46 -4.32 -5.65 10.11
C ARG A 46 -4.89 -4.23 10.15
N GLU A 47 -5.70 -3.94 11.16
CA GLU A 47 -6.42 -2.67 11.29
C GLU A 47 -5.47 -1.50 11.58
N GLU A 48 -4.47 -1.71 12.44
CA GLU A 48 -3.41 -0.73 12.69
C GLU A 48 -2.61 -0.46 11.41
N ALA A 49 -2.17 -1.52 10.72
CA ALA A 49 -1.45 -1.38 9.46
C ALA A 49 -2.29 -0.67 8.39
N ARG A 50 -3.61 -0.91 8.35
CA ARG A 50 -4.53 -0.23 7.44
C ARG A 50 -4.65 1.26 7.77
N LYS A 51 -4.89 1.62 9.03
CA LYS A 51 -5.00 3.02 9.47
C LYS A 51 -3.74 3.80 9.13
N GLU A 52 -2.58 3.22 9.42
CA GLU A 52 -1.29 3.82 9.13
C GLU A 52 -1.03 3.93 7.62
N CYS A 53 -1.38 2.91 6.84
CA CYS A 53 -1.29 2.96 5.37
C CYS A 53 -2.17 4.07 4.78
N TYR A 54 -3.38 4.29 5.31
CA TYR A 54 -4.23 5.39 4.89
C TYR A 54 -3.63 6.74 5.26
N ARG A 55 -3.09 6.88 6.49
CA ARG A 55 -2.39 8.09 6.94
C ARG A 55 -1.20 8.44 6.04
N LEU A 56 -0.38 7.44 5.70
CA LEU A 56 0.82 7.60 4.86
C LEU A 56 0.48 7.93 3.41
N ASN A 57 -0.59 7.36 2.85
CA ASN A 57 -1.08 7.75 1.52
C ASN A 57 -1.91 9.06 1.52
N GLY A 58 -2.13 9.70 2.67
CA GLY A 58 -2.98 10.89 2.78
C GLY A 58 -4.47 10.64 2.50
N TRP A 59 -4.91 9.38 2.62
CA TRP A 59 -6.30 8.99 2.37
C TRP A 59 -7.17 9.21 3.60
N LYS A 60 -8.42 9.63 3.38
CA LYS A 60 -9.43 9.64 4.45
C LYS A 60 -9.71 8.20 4.87
N TYR A 61 -9.49 7.89 6.15
CA TYR A 61 -9.75 6.57 6.68
C TYR A 61 -11.24 6.21 6.51
N GLN A 62 -11.50 5.18 5.71
CA GLN A 62 -12.83 4.60 5.61
C GLN A 62 -12.81 3.30 6.39
N ALA A 63 -13.51 3.27 7.52
CA ALA A 63 -13.74 2.04 8.25
C ALA A 63 -14.40 1.02 7.31
N PRO A 64 -14.05 -0.29 7.40
CA PRO A 64 -14.77 -1.30 6.66
C PRO A 64 -16.26 -1.19 7.03
N LYS A 65 -17.15 -1.19 6.03
CA LYS A 65 -18.57 -1.37 6.28
C LYS A 65 -18.75 -2.76 6.92
N SER A 66 -19.29 -2.78 8.13
CA SER A 66 -19.55 -3.99 8.90
C SER A 66 -20.61 -4.86 8.27
#